data_AF-A0A4Q2ZBJ7-F1
#
_entry.id   AF-A0A4Q2ZBJ7-F1
#
_cell.length_a   1.000
_cell.length_b   1.000
_cell.length_c   1.000
_cell.angle_alpha   90.00
_cell.angle_beta   90.00
_cell.angle_gamma   90.00
#
_symmetry.space_group_name_H-M   'P 1'
#
loop_
_entity.id
_entity.type
_entity.pdbx_description
1 polymer ?
#
loop_
_entity_poly.entity_id
_entity_poly.type
_entity_poly.pdbx_seq_one_letter_code
_entity_poly.pdbx_strand_id
1 'polypeptide(L)'
;ADAIRGATSSPFTHCGVVIEENGRLLVLEAVQPVSITTVEEFEKRSKPGTFRAKRLKSAPDAAAIEKAKAWGKKQLGLNYDSRFQWGDDKLYCSELVWKVYNEAGVKLCEPKNFKDYKLDHPAVKPIIEQRYGSADKLPKNEPVVAPSDLAASPLLVDVPRLKK
;
A
#
# COMPACT_ATOMS: atom_id res chain seq x y z
N ALA A 1 4.74 -0.76 -13.47
CA ALA A 1 4.02 -1.92 -12.87
C ALA A 1 4.89 -3.17 -12.85
N ASP A 2 5.56 -3.52 -13.96
CA ASP A 2 6.30 -4.79 -14.07
C ASP A 2 7.50 -4.92 -13.14
N ALA A 3 8.19 -3.82 -12.83
CA ALA A 3 9.23 -3.81 -11.81
C ALA A 3 8.69 -4.23 -10.42
N ILE A 4 7.55 -3.68 -10.01
CA ILE A 4 6.91 -4.05 -8.73
C ILE A 4 6.52 -5.53 -8.76
N ARG A 5 5.90 -6.00 -9.86
CA ARG A 5 5.54 -7.42 -10.01
C ARG A 5 6.75 -8.34 -9.94
N GLY A 6 7.84 -7.97 -10.60
CA GLY A 6 9.09 -8.73 -10.62
C GLY A 6 9.74 -8.78 -9.24
N ALA A 7 9.86 -7.63 -8.57
CA ALA A 7 10.47 -7.52 -7.24
C ALA A 7 9.70 -8.30 -6.17
N THR A 8 8.36 -8.30 -6.24
CA THR A 8 7.50 -8.88 -5.20
C THR A 8 6.91 -10.24 -5.57
N SER A 9 7.12 -10.71 -6.81
CA SER A 9 6.50 -11.93 -7.35
C SER A 9 4.97 -11.95 -7.17
N SER A 10 4.33 -10.80 -7.35
CA SER A 10 2.91 -10.60 -7.08
C SER A 10 2.20 -9.83 -8.19
N PRO A 11 0.92 -10.10 -8.47
CA PRO A 11 0.14 -9.27 -9.39
C PRO A 11 -0.23 -7.91 -8.79
N PHE A 12 -0.13 -7.72 -7.47
CA PHE A 12 -0.51 -6.48 -6.80
C PHE A 12 0.59 -5.43 -6.92
N THR A 13 0.22 -4.28 -7.50
CA THR A 13 1.17 -3.18 -7.77
C THR A 13 0.75 -1.85 -7.17
N HIS A 14 -0.47 -1.78 -6.63
CA HIS A 14 -1.04 -0.62 -5.97
C HIS A 14 -2.04 -1.09 -4.91
N CYS A 15 -2.25 -0.30 -3.87
CA CYS A 15 -3.24 -0.54 -2.84
C CYS A 15 -3.70 0.77 -2.18
N GLY A 16 -4.82 0.72 -1.49
CA GLY A 16 -5.38 1.80 -0.70
C GLY A 16 -6.19 1.23 0.46
N VAL A 17 -6.62 2.10 1.38
CA VAL A 17 -7.45 1.73 2.52
C VAL A 17 -8.84 2.32 2.36
N VAL A 18 -9.87 1.50 2.58
CA VAL A 18 -11.25 1.95 2.53
C VAL A 18 -11.58 2.69 3.81
N ILE A 19 -12.16 3.88 3.68
CA ILE A 19 -12.72 4.67 4.77
C ILE A 19 -14.19 4.98 4.48
N GLU A 20 -15.03 5.00 5.52
CA GLU A 20 -16.43 5.36 5.38
C GLU A 20 -16.67 6.81 5.84
N GLU A 21 -17.30 7.62 5.00
CA GLU A 21 -17.67 9.00 5.32
C GLU A 21 -19.08 9.32 4.84
N ASN A 22 -19.93 9.79 5.75
CA ASN A 22 -21.32 10.16 5.46
C ASN A 22 -22.07 9.05 4.69
N GLY A 23 -21.85 7.79 5.09
CA GLY A 23 -22.45 6.60 4.45
C GLY A 23 -21.85 6.23 3.08
N ARG A 24 -20.73 6.82 2.67
CA ARG A 24 -20.04 6.53 1.42
C ARG A 24 -18.70 5.84 1.68
N LEU A 25 -18.42 4.79 0.91
CA LEU A 25 -17.13 4.13 0.90
C LEU A 25 -16.17 4.86 -0.03
N LEU A 26 -15.08 5.33 0.53
CA LEU A 26 -14.01 6.04 -0.15
C LEU A 26 -12.71 5.26 0.00
N VAL A 27 -11.75 5.48 -0.89
CA VAL A 27 -10.42 4.89 -0.81
C VAL A 27 -9.40 6.00 -0.61
N LEU A 28 -8.68 5.92 0.50
CA LEU A 28 -7.48 6.72 0.75
C LEU A 28 -6.27 5.99 0.14
N GLU A 29 -5.55 6.66 -0.74
CA GLU A 29 -4.44 6.09 -1.49
C GLU A 29 -3.30 7.09 -1.73
N ALA A 30 -2.09 6.59 -1.95
CA ALA A 30 -0.96 7.39 -2.41
C ALA A 30 -0.74 7.16 -3.92
N VAL A 31 -1.05 8.15 -4.76
CA VAL A 31 -0.92 8.08 -6.24
C VAL A 31 -0.24 9.32 -6.85
N GLN A 32 0.29 10.21 -5.99
CA GLN A 32 0.76 11.57 -6.28
C GLN A 32 -0.38 12.58 -6.52
N PRO A 33 -0.79 13.36 -5.50
CA PRO A 33 -0.43 13.23 -4.08
C PRO A 33 -1.26 12.11 -3.38
N VAL A 34 -1.08 11.96 -2.07
CA VAL A 34 -2.03 11.22 -1.23
C VAL A 34 -3.41 11.86 -1.36
N SER A 35 -4.38 11.07 -1.76
CA SER A 35 -5.70 11.54 -2.21
C SER A 35 -6.81 10.58 -1.76
N ILE A 36 -8.05 11.06 -1.87
CA ILE A 36 -9.25 10.24 -1.69
C ILE A 36 -9.95 10.09 -3.04
N THR A 37 -10.39 8.87 -3.34
CA THR A 37 -11.22 8.55 -4.51
C THR A 37 -12.41 7.68 -4.09
N THR A 38 -13.37 7.42 -4.97
CA THR A 38 -14.43 6.45 -4.67
C THR A 38 -13.94 5.02 -4.94
N VAL A 39 -14.58 4.02 -4.32
CA VAL A 39 -14.26 2.62 -4.60
C VAL A 39 -14.44 2.29 -6.09
N GLU A 40 -15.45 2.87 -6.74
CA GLU A 40 -15.71 2.69 -8.16
C GLU A 40 -14.58 3.24 -9.04
N GLU A 41 -14.13 4.47 -8.77
CA GLU A 41 -13.02 5.08 -9.53
C GLU A 41 -11.69 4.36 -9.26
N PHE A 42 -11.49 3.88 -8.03
CA PHE A 42 -10.34 3.03 -7.71
C PHE A 42 -10.36 1.71 -8.49
N GLU A 43 -11.52 1.03 -8.53
CA GLU A 43 -11.68 -0.24 -9.25
C GLU A 43 -11.53 -0.06 -10.77
N LYS A 44 -12.06 1.02 -11.36
CA LYS A 44 -11.95 1.31 -12.79
C LYS A 44 -10.49 1.41 -13.29
N ARG A 45 -9.55 1.80 -12.42
CA ARG A 45 -8.11 1.83 -12.76
C ARG A 45 -7.44 0.46 -12.72
N SER A 46 -8.12 -0.55 -12.18
CA SER A 46 -7.62 -1.93 -12.14
C SER A 46 -7.86 -2.65 -13.46
N LYS A 47 -6.98 -3.59 -13.81
CA LYS A 47 -7.26 -4.50 -14.92
C LYS A 47 -8.50 -5.36 -14.59
N PRO A 48 -9.34 -5.69 -15.58
CA PRO A 48 -10.51 -6.54 -15.36
C PRO A 48 -10.15 -7.82 -14.59
N GLY A 49 -10.91 -8.13 -13.54
CA GLY A 49 -10.71 -9.33 -12.72
C GLY A 49 -9.54 -9.29 -11.73
N THR A 50 -8.70 -8.23 -11.70
CA THR A 50 -7.52 -8.20 -10.81
C THR A 50 -7.74 -7.52 -9.47
N PHE A 51 -8.81 -6.72 -9.32
CA PHE A 51 -9.15 -6.05 -8.06
C PHE A 51 -9.45 -7.08 -6.93
N ARG A 52 -8.98 -6.80 -5.71
CA ARG A 52 -9.26 -7.60 -4.51
C ARG A 52 -9.52 -6.66 -3.34
N ALA A 53 -10.59 -6.92 -2.61
CA ALA A 53 -10.86 -6.25 -1.34
C ALA A 53 -10.62 -7.24 -0.20
N LYS A 54 -9.92 -6.81 0.83
CA LYS A 54 -9.63 -7.59 2.03
C LYS A 54 -10.01 -6.79 3.28
N ARG A 55 -10.39 -7.49 4.34
CA ARG A 55 -10.73 -6.90 5.65
C ARG A 55 -10.10 -7.71 6.79
N LEU A 56 -9.93 -7.09 7.96
CA LEU A 56 -9.51 -7.80 9.16
C LEU A 56 -10.54 -8.87 9.57
N LYS A 57 -10.03 -10.01 10.04
CA LYS A 57 -10.82 -11.08 10.68
C LYS A 57 -11.55 -10.58 11.92
N SER A 58 -10.89 -9.73 12.69
CA SER A 58 -11.41 -9.11 13.89
C SER A 58 -11.29 -7.60 13.74
N ALA A 59 -12.42 -6.89 13.84
CA ALA A 59 -12.41 -5.44 13.76
C ALA A 59 -11.72 -4.85 15.00
N PRO A 60 -10.89 -3.80 14.84
CA PRO A 60 -10.47 -2.97 15.97
C PRO A 60 -11.67 -2.29 16.61
N ASP A 61 -11.51 -1.76 17.80
CA ASP A 61 -12.55 -0.93 18.42
C ASP A 61 -12.77 0.37 17.63
N ALA A 62 -13.92 1.00 17.87
CA ALA A 62 -14.33 2.21 17.15
C ALA A 62 -13.35 3.39 17.35
N ALA A 63 -12.75 3.51 18.53
CA ALA A 63 -11.82 4.61 18.83
C ALA A 63 -10.50 4.44 18.05
N ALA A 64 -9.99 3.20 17.94
CA ALA A 64 -8.83 2.85 17.13
C ALA A 64 -9.08 3.11 15.65
N ILE A 65 -10.27 2.77 15.14
CA ILE A 65 -10.67 3.05 13.76
C ILE A 65 -10.70 4.57 13.49
N GLU A 66 -11.33 5.35 14.37
CA GLU A 66 -11.40 6.81 14.21
C GLU A 66 -10.02 7.47 14.33
N LYS A 67 -9.15 6.98 15.23
CA LYS A 67 -7.76 7.43 15.32
C LYS A 67 -7.00 7.19 14.00
N ALA A 68 -7.08 5.98 13.45
CA ALA A 68 -6.44 5.63 12.19
C ALA A 68 -6.96 6.45 11.01
N LYS A 69 -8.27 6.65 10.94
CA LYS A 69 -8.92 7.49 9.93
C LYS A 69 -8.46 8.95 10.03
N ALA A 70 -8.43 9.50 11.25
CA ALA A 70 -7.95 10.86 11.49
C ALA A 70 -6.49 11.03 11.10
N TRP A 71 -5.63 10.05 11.42
CA TRP A 71 -4.23 10.07 10.99
C TRP A 71 -4.10 10.00 9.46
N GLY A 72 -4.83 9.10 8.80
CA GLY A 72 -4.80 8.95 7.34
C GLY A 72 -5.23 10.23 6.61
N LYS A 73 -6.25 10.93 7.12
CA LYS A 73 -6.69 12.22 6.58
C LYS A 73 -5.65 13.33 6.69
N LYS A 74 -4.84 13.33 7.75
CA LYS A 74 -3.74 14.30 7.90
C LYS A 74 -2.66 14.15 6.83
N GLN A 75 -2.60 13.00 6.17
CA GLN A 75 -1.62 12.72 5.12
C GLN A 75 -2.05 13.23 3.74
N LEU A 76 -3.28 13.74 3.59
CA LEU A 76 -3.77 14.25 2.31
C LEU A 76 -2.88 15.37 1.77
N GLY A 77 -2.56 15.29 0.48
CA GLY A 77 -1.67 16.25 -0.18
C GLY A 77 -0.17 15.90 -0.07
N LEU A 78 0.24 14.93 0.75
CA LEU A 78 1.63 14.49 0.77
C LEU A 78 2.05 13.93 -0.60
N ASN A 79 3.30 14.20 -0.97
CA ASN A 79 3.86 13.71 -2.23
C ASN A 79 4.09 12.20 -2.17
N TYR A 80 4.03 11.57 -3.34
CA TYR A 80 4.34 10.16 -3.49
C TYR A 80 5.83 9.92 -3.33
N ASP A 81 6.19 8.90 -2.55
CA ASP A 81 7.59 8.49 -2.44
C ASP A 81 8.00 7.53 -3.56
N SER A 82 8.67 8.07 -4.57
CA SER A 82 9.25 7.27 -5.66
C SER A 82 10.48 6.46 -5.25
N ARG A 83 11.10 6.75 -4.11
CA ARG A 83 12.24 6.05 -3.54
C ARG A 83 11.86 5.09 -2.40
N PHE A 84 10.57 4.92 -2.13
CA PHE A 84 10.04 4.01 -1.11
C PHE A 84 10.85 4.03 0.20
N GLN A 85 11.23 5.22 0.65
CA GLN A 85 11.94 5.41 1.90
C GLN A 85 10.91 5.41 3.02
N TRP A 86 11.27 4.85 4.17
CA TRP A 86 10.37 4.83 5.30
C TRP A 86 10.41 6.17 6.03
N GLY A 87 9.31 6.92 5.99
CA GLY A 87 9.29 8.26 6.55
C GLY A 87 7.94 8.94 6.42
N ASP A 88 7.80 10.13 7.01
CA ASP A 88 6.50 10.80 7.10
C ASP A 88 6.33 11.98 6.13
N ASP A 89 7.40 12.37 5.42
CA ASP A 89 7.38 13.51 4.49
C ASP A 89 6.73 13.19 3.14
N LYS A 90 6.81 11.92 2.73
CA LYS A 90 6.27 11.38 1.48
C LYS A 90 5.83 9.95 1.76
N LEU A 91 4.77 9.51 1.10
CA LEU A 91 4.23 8.17 1.32
C LEU A 91 4.04 7.46 -0.01
N TYR A 92 4.37 6.17 -0.03
CA TYR A 92 3.96 5.29 -1.12
C TYR A 92 2.75 4.42 -0.71
N CYS A 93 2.12 3.78 -1.69
CA CYS A 93 0.79 3.18 -1.54
C CYS A 93 0.65 2.22 -0.34
N SER A 94 1.55 1.24 -0.22
CA SER A 94 1.49 0.24 0.85
C SER A 94 2.02 0.74 2.20
N GLU A 95 2.92 1.71 2.24
CA GLU A 95 3.31 2.37 3.48
C GLU A 95 2.15 3.13 4.11
N LEU A 96 1.42 3.92 3.30
CA LEU A 96 0.24 4.63 3.76
C LEU A 96 -0.76 3.67 4.41
N VAL A 97 -1.09 2.57 3.72
CA VAL A 97 -2.00 1.55 4.25
C VAL A 97 -1.45 0.94 5.53
N TRP A 98 -0.17 0.53 5.54
CA TRP A 98 0.45 -0.06 6.73
C TRP A 98 0.38 0.88 7.94
N LYS A 99 0.73 2.16 7.76
CA LYS A 99 0.74 3.16 8.84
C LYS A 99 -0.67 3.47 9.35
N VAL A 100 -1.68 3.54 8.47
CA VAL A 100 -3.09 3.68 8.90
C VAL A 100 -3.49 2.52 9.82
N TYR A 101 -3.18 1.28 9.45
CA TYR A 101 -3.49 0.13 10.32
C TYR A 101 -2.67 0.14 11.61
N ASN A 102 -1.41 0.54 11.55
CA ASN A 102 -0.56 0.66 12.73
C ASN A 102 -1.12 1.69 13.74
N GLU A 103 -1.71 2.78 13.27
CA GLU A 103 -2.39 3.76 14.13
C GLU A 103 -3.63 3.21 14.84
N ALA A 104 -4.31 2.22 14.24
CA ALA A 104 -5.36 1.43 14.87
C ALA A 104 -4.83 0.32 15.79
N GLY A 105 -3.51 0.26 16.03
CA GLY A 105 -2.88 -0.79 16.84
C GLY A 105 -2.74 -2.13 16.10
N VAL A 106 -2.89 -2.16 14.78
CA VAL A 106 -2.83 -3.38 13.97
C VAL A 106 -1.59 -3.39 13.09
N LYS A 107 -0.65 -4.28 13.41
CA LYS A 107 0.51 -4.53 12.56
C LYS A 107 0.18 -5.59 11.50
N LEU A 108 -0.17 -5.15 10.29
CA LEU A 108 -0.58 -6.06 9.20
C LEU A 108 0.51 -7.07 8.81
N CYS A 109 1.76 -6.64 8.78
CA CYS A 109 2.93 -7.47 8.54
C CYS A 109 4.17 -6.81 9.13
N GLU A 110 5.24 -7.57 9.25
CA GLU A 110 6.57 -7.02 9.49
C GLU A 110 7.10 -6.35 8.19
N PRO A 111 7.59 -5.10 8.25
CA PRO A 111 8.38 -4.53 7.16
C PRO A 111 9.59 -5.41 6.85
N LYS A 112 9.91 -5.55 5.57
CA LYS A 112 11.08 -6.27 5.08
C LYS A 112 12.16 -5.29 4.66
N ASN A 113 13.39 -5.73 4.53
CA ASN A 113 14.43 -4.89 3.95
C ASN A 113 14.33 -4.90 2.42
N PHE A 114 14.77 -3.84 1.73
CA PHE A 114 14.84 -3.83 0.26
C PHE A 114 15.53 -5.07 -0.32
N LYS A 115 16.62 -5.52 0.30
CA LYS A 115 17.40 -6.70 -0.13
C LYS A 115 16.63 -8.02 -0.08
N ASP A 116 15.50 -8.07 0.64
CA ASP A 116 14.68 -9.27 0.77
C ASP A 116 13.72 -9.47 -0.42
N TYR A 117 13.65 -8.48 -1.34
CA TYR A 117 12.91 -8.57 -2.61
C TYR A 117 13.82 -9.01 -3.77
N LYS A 118 13.22 -9.39 -4.90
CA LYS A 118 13.93 -9.83 -6.12
C LYS A 118 14.48 -8.66 -6.92
N LEU A 119 15.54 -8.03 -6.39
CA LEU A 119 16.17 -6.85 -6.98
C LEU A 119 16.96 -7.13 -8.26
N ASP A 120 17.35 -8.39 -8.48
CA ASP A 120 18.10 -8.88 -9.64
C ASP A 120 17.23 -9.13 -10.88
N HIS A 121 15.91 -9.09 -10.74
CA HIS A 121 14.97 -9.31 -11.84
C HIS A 121 15.20 -8.29 -12.98
N PRO A 122 15.19 -8.72 -14.27
CA PRO A 122 15.48 -7.83 -15.41
C PRO A 122 14.61 -6.58 -15.48
N ALA A 123 13.34 -6.69 -15.10
CA ALA A 123 12.42 -5.54 -15.06
C ALA A 123 12.66 -4.58 -13.87
N VAL A 124 13.45 -4.97 -12.86
CA VAL A 124 13.69 -4.20 -11.63
C VAL A 124 14.97 -3.37 -11.73
N LYS A 125 16.04 -3.93 -12.31
CA LYS A 125 17.35 -3.25 -12.44
C LYS A 125 17.26 -1.85 -13.05
N PRO A 126 16.57 -1.60 -14.19
CA PRO A 126 16.50 -0.26 -14.78
C PRO A 126 15.79 0.74 -13.86
N ILE A 127 14.80 0.28 -13.08
CA ILE A 127 14.07 1.14 -12.14
C ILE A 127 14.93 1.51 -10.94
N ILE A 128 15.79 0.59 -10.45
CA ILE A 128 16.76 0.89 -9.40
C ILE A 128 17.76 1.94 -9.90
N GLU A 129 18.31 1.76 -11.09
CA GLU A 129 19.23 2.73 -11.71
C GLU A 129 18.56 4.09 -11.91
N GLN A 130 17.32 4.13 -12.41
CA GLN A 130 16.59 5.37 -12.59
C GLN A 130 16.36 6.13 -11.27
N ARG A 131 16.07 5.43 -10.17
CA ARG A 131 15.65 6.04 -8.90
C ARG A 131 16.81 6.34 -7.95
N TYR A 132 17.83 5.49 -7.95
CA TYR A 132 18.97 5.53 -7.02
C TYR A 132 20.32 5.69 -7.72
N GLY A 133 20.35 5.68 -9.05
CA GLY A 133 21.55 5.81 -9.87
C GLY A 133 22.33 4.50 -10.07
N SER A 134 22.25 3.55 -9.13
CA SER A 134 22.91 2.23 -9.22
C SER A 134 22.38 1.29 -8.14
N ALA A 135 22.58 -0.03 -8.31
CA ALA A 135 22.24 -1.02 -7.29
C ALA A 135 23.06 -0.88 -5.99
N ASP A 136 24.28 -0.33 -6.06
CA ASP A 136 25.13 -0.10 -4.89
C ASP A 136 24.65 1.06 -4.02
N LYS A 137 23.96 2.04 -4.62
CA LYS A 137 23.36 3.18 -3.92
C LYS A 137 21.98 2.87 -3.33
N LEU A 138 21.41 1.70 -3.61
CA LEU A 138 20.14 1.28 -3.03
C LEU A 138 20.32 1.05 -1.51
N PRO A 139 19.48 1.65 -0.65
CA PRO A 139 19.57 1.44 0.79
C PRO A 139 19.07 0.03 1.14
N LYS A 140 19.95 -0.96 1.08
CA LYS A 140 19.60 -2.40 1.19
C LYS A 140 18.85 -2.78 2.47
N ASN A 141 19.04 -2.02 3.55
CA ASN A 141 18.40 -2.23 4.86
C ASN A 141 17.25 -1.25 5.14
N GLU A 142 16.80 -0.48 4.15
CA GLU A 142 15.60 0.35 4.29
C GLU A 142 14.39 -0.57 4.52
N PRO A 143 13.58 -0.32 5.57
CA PRO A 143 12.33 -1.04 5.76
C PRO A 143 11.31 -0.65 4.69
N VAL A 144 10.72 -1.66 4.07
CA VAL A 144 9.75 -1.53 2.98
C VAL A 144 8.64 -2.53 3.19
N VAL A 145 7.44 -2.14 2.78
CA VAL A 145 6.25 -2.98 2.76
C VAL A 145 5.67 -2.96 1.36
N ALA A 146 5.58 -4.10 0.69
CA ALA A 146 4.94 -4.17 -0.61
C ALA A 146 3.42 -4.41 -0.49
N PRO A 147 2.61 -4.07 -1.52
CA PRO A 147 1.19 -4.41 -1.54
C PRO A 147 0.94 -5.92 -1.35
N SER A 148 1.86 -6.75 -1.82
CA SER A 148 1.84 -8.21 -1.65
C SER A 148 2.01 -8.66 -0.20
N ASP A 149 2.83 -7.97 0.58
CA ASP A 149 3.07 -8.31 1.99
C ASP A 149 1.82 -8.03 2.82
N LEU A 150 1.16 -6.90 2.56
CA LEU A 150 -0.14 -6.58 3.14
C LEU A 150 -1.18 -7.62 2.74
N ALA A 151 -1.29 -7.95 1.45
CA ALA A 151 -2.27 -8.90 0.94
C ALA A 151 -2.08 -10.33 1.49
N ALA A 152 -0.84 -10.71 1.85
CA ALA A 152 -0.51 -11.99 2.45
C ALA A 152 -0.69 -12.02 3.97
N SER A 153 -1.07 -10.91 4.60
CA SER A 153 -1.27 -10.84 6.05
C SER A 153 -2.27 -11.92 6.53
N PRO A 154 -1.90 -12.73 7.54
CA PRO A 154 -2.80 -13.74 8.10
C PRO A 154 -3.98 -13.12 8.86
N LEU A 155 -3.94 -11.81 9.13
CA LEU A 155 -5.01 -11.07 9.80
C LEU A 155 -6.17 -10.74 8.85
N LEU A 156 -5.94 -10.84 7.54
CA LEU A 156 -6.90 -10.44 6.52
C LEU A 156 -7.67 -11.64 5.94
N VAL A 157 -8.90 -11.38 5.53
CA VAL A 157 -9.74 -12.28 4.72
C VAL A 157 -10.26 -11.53 3.49
N ASP A 158 -10.48 -12.26 2.41
CA ASP A 158 -11.10 -11.70 1.21
C ASP A 158 -12.55 -11.31 1.49
N VAL A 159 -12.94 -10.14 1.02
CA VAL A 159 -14.35 -9.70 1.04
C VAL A 159 -15.00 -10.24 -0.24
N PRO A 160 -16.01 -11.10 -0.14
CA PRO A 160 -16.70 -11.62 -1.32
C PRO A 160 -17.33 -10.46 -2.08
N ARG A 161 -17.13 -10.44 -3.40
CA ARG A 161 -17.89 -9.53 -4.26
C ARG A 161 -19.32 -10.03 -4.32
N LEU A 162 -20.27 -9.23 -3.84
CA LEU A 162 -21.66 -9.41 -4.25
C LEU A 162 -21.67 -9.19 -5.77
N LYS A 163 -21.98 -10.24 -6.53
CA LYS A 163 -22.24 -10.09 -7.97
C LYS A 163 -23.39 -9.07 -8.08
N LYS A 164 -23.10 -7.90 -8.62
CA LYS A 164 -24.14 -6.99 -9.11
C LYS A 164 -24.78 -7.61 -10.34
#